data_AF-A0AAJ2PNT9-F1
#
_entry.id   AF-A0AAJ2PNT9-F1
#
_cell.length_a   1.000
_cell.length_b   1.000
_cell.length_c   1.000
_cell.angle_alpha   90.00
_cell.angle_beta   90.00
_cell.angle_gamma   90.00
#
_symmetry.space_group_name_H-M   'P 1'
#
loop_
_entity.id
_entity.type
_entity.pdbx_description
1 polymer ?
#
loop_
_entity_poly.entity_id
_entity_poly.type
_entity_poly.pdbx_seq_one_letter_code
_entity_poly.pdbx_strand_id
1 'polypeptide(L)'
;MVGDGHRGAGTPLRAAQDEAGVPPGIWKGRGLAAVGLKAGDVVTERQAELLLGEGRHPDAERIESELLAQGKSPARARRVTVLGRPIEHNRSPETDKAKERIPWLGMHLVFRPPPTAHIAWALMDDEHRRVLELCQDIARDKTLAWLEDAVAQIRWKGGGKHRAGVRDGLIVAVFRHYESRATESKPLLHDHTMVSIRARRPDDKGTWGNLSADTMLTHIVAADTLYILYFMEEVSARLGWAWEPREVTPGRRPVMEIAGIDQRLIGWQSTRRQQIEDALPVLTAKYEEKHGHPPGERAAYALGCQAADQTRSPKRKEMLSLTELRERWRDSAIRAYGVDVIDRLGERARAAAAAVWARVRPVVDVALAAVDVVAVVYVMRGAFKRHHLLAEARRHLAYVLRGRPHRPGLDEQIVQTVVDDYTCPLAASVSPSPRDRVSHQNRHQRKPVCGLVQVRSAARAAATVAARVMTMAKAVAAQIRAAG
;
A
#
# COMPACT_ATOMS: atom_id res chain seq x y z
N MET A 1 0.88 -11.69 -18.92
CA MET A 1 2.04 -10.80 -18.67
C MET A 1 2.88 -11.50 -17.64
N VAL A 2 4.18 -11.58 -17.85
CA VAL A 2 5.09 -12.24 -16.91
C VAL A 2 6.26 -11.32 -16.70
N GLY A 3 6.49 -10.96 -15.43
CA GLY A 3 7.26 -9.78 -15.11
C GLY A 3 6.72 -8.58 -15.92
N ASP A 4 7.65 -7.83 -16.50
CA ASP A 4 7.31 -6.66 -17.28
C ASP A 4 7.33 -6.88 -18.80
N GLY A 5 7.50 -8.12 -19.26
CA GLY A 5 7.48 -8.54 -20.66
C GLY A 5 6.13 -9.07 -21.18
N HIS A 6 6.10 -9.36 -22.49
CA HIS A 6 5.00 -10.09 -23.12
C HIS A 6 5.27 -11.59 -23.03
N ARG A 7 4.26 -12.35 -22.57
CA ARG A 7 4.30 -13.81 -22.56
C ARG A 7 3.71 -14.31 -23.85
N GLY A 8 4.47 -15.09 -24.62
CA GLY A 8 3.98 -15.76 -25.82
C GLY A 8 2.75 -16.62 -25.52
N ALA A 9 1.83 -16.69 -26.48
CA ALA A 9 0.66 -17.57 -26.35
C ALA A 9 1.11 -19.03 -26.20
N GLY A 10 0.50 -19.76 -25.25
CA GLY A 10 0.83 -21.17 -25.00
C GLY A 10 2.05 -21.42 -24.11
N THR A 11 2.95 -20.45 -23.92
CA THR A 11 4.07 -20.59 -22.96
C THR A 11 3.50 -20.72 -21.55
N PRO A 12 3.88 -21.69 -20.69
CA PRO A 12 3.43 -21.74 -19.30
C PRO A 12 3.91 -20.53 -18.47
N LEU A 13 3.15 -20.11 -17.45
CA LEU A 13 3.52 -18.97 -16.58
C LEU A 13 4.93 -19.12 -16.02
N ARG A 14 5.26 -20.30 -15.48
CA ARG A 14 6.56 -20.55 -14.85
C ARG A 14 7.72 -20.42 -15.82
N ALA A 15 7.59 -21.01 -17.01
CA ALA A 15 8.63 -20.94 -18.04
C ALA A 15 8.90 -19.48 -18.45
N ALA A 16 7.83 -18.69 -18.64
CA ALA A 16 7.98 -17.27 -18.95
C ALA A 16 8.58 -16.46 -17.77
N GLN A 17 8.41 -16.90 -16.52
CA GLN A 17 9.00 -16.23 -15.35
C GLN A 17 10.50 -16.49 -15.31
N ASP A 18 10.90 -17.74 -15.52
CA ASP A 18 12.30 -18.13 -15.59
C ASP A 18 13.02 -17.43 -16.76
N GLU A 19 12.38 -17.33 -17.93
CA GLU A 19 12.91 -16.61 -19.10
C GLU A 19 13.05 -15.09 -18.85
N ALA A 20 12.08 -14.48 -18.17
CA ALA A 20 12.15 -13.07 -17.77
C ALA A 20 13.06 -12.81 -16.55
N GLY A 21 13.68 -13.85 -15.98
CA GLY A 21 14.52 -13.74 -14.78
C GLY A 21 13.77 -13.23 -13.54
N VAL A 22 12.44 -13.34 -13.50
CA VAL A 22 11.61 -12.98 -12.34
C VAL A 22 11.32 -14.22 -11.50
N PRO A 23 11.31 -14.10 -10.16
CA PRO A 23 11.01 -15.24 -9.31
C PRO A 23 9.56 -15.71 -9.52
N PRO A 24 9.28 -16.99 -9.25
CA PRO A 24 7.91 -17.49 -9.26
C PRO A 24 7.03 -16.72 -8.30
N GLY A 25 5.73 -16.66 -8.60
CA GLY A 25 4.77 -16.14 -7.65
C GLY A 25 4.70 -17.03 -6.42
N ILE A 26 4.51 -16.46 -5.24
CA ILE A 26 4.41 -17.21 -3.98
C ILE A 26 3.12 -16.90 -3.23
N TRP A 27 2.54 -17.92 -2.61
CA TRP A 27 1.39 -17.78 -1.74
C TRP A 27 1.82 -17.23 -0.37
N LYS A 28 1.05 -16.28 0.17
CA LYS A 28 1.21 -15.63 1.48
C LYS A 28 -0.16 -15.47 2.18
N GLY A 29 -0.10 -15.16 3.47
CA GLY A 29 -1.27 -14.91 4.32
C GLY A 29 -1.72 -16.11 5.14
N ARG A 30 -2.33 -15.87 6.29
CA ARG A 30 -2.78 -16.95 7.21
C ARG A 30 -3.97 -17.74 6.68
N GLY A 31 -4.72 -17.16 5.74
CA GLY A 31 -5.93 -17.78 5.18
C GLY A 31 -5.64 -18.98 4.27
N LEU A 32 -4.38 -19.22 3.91
CA LEU A 32 -3.98 -20.31 3.01
C LEU A 32 -4.36 -21.70 3.51
N ALA A 33 -4.24 -21.93 4.82
CA ALA A 33 -4.58 -23.22 5.41
C ALA A 33 -6.06 -23.58 5.21
N ALA A 34 -6.95 -22.58 5.08
CA ALA A 34 -8.37 -22.79 4.82
C ALA A 34 -8.65 -23.37 3.41
N VAL A 35 -7.66 -23.31 2.52
CA VAL A 35 -7.74 -23.84 1.15
C VAL A 35 -6.63 -24.87 0.86
N GLY A 36 -6.04 -25.46 1.90
CA GLY A 36 -5.04 -26.52 1.77
C GLY A 36 -3.67 -26.07 1.23
N LEU A 37 -3.39 -24.76 1.22
CA LEU A 37 -2.11 -24.20 0.79
C LEU A 37 -1.25 -23.80 1.99
N LYS A 38 0.06 -23.66 1.76
CA LYS A 38 1.04 -23.18 2.74
C LYS A 38 1.71 -21.90 2.26
N ALA A 39 2.09 -21.04 3.20
CA ALA A 39 2.86 -19.85 2.87
C ALA A 39 4.22 -20.26 2.29
N GLY A 40 4.59 -19.65 1.16
CA GLY A 40 5.79 -19.99 0.39
C GLY A 40 5.55 -20.98 -0.75
N ASP A 41 4.38 -21.63 -0.83
CA ASP A 41 4.03 -22.46 -1.98
C ASP A 41 4.06 -21.63 -3.26
N VAL A 42 4.58 -22.23 -4.34
CA VAL A 42 4.60 -21.58 -5.67
C VAL A 42 3.17 -21.47 -6.20
N VAL A 43 2.82 -20.27 -6.67
CA VAL A 43 1.54 -20.00 -7.31
C VAL A 43 1.54 -20.65 -8.69
N THR A 44 0.66 -21.63 -8.89
CA THR A 44 0.40 -22.14 -10.24
C THR A 44 -0.63 -21.28 -10.95
N GLU A 45 -0.56 -21.22 -12.28
CA GLU A 45 -1.51 -20.46 -13.10
C GLU A 45 -2.95 -20.91 -12.86
N ARG A 46 -3.17 -22.23 -12.81
CA ARG A 46 -4.51 -22.78 -12.62
C ARG A 46 -5.08 -22.50 -11.23
N GLN A 47 -4.27 -22.60 -10.18
CA GLN A 47 -4.71 -22.23 -8.83
C GLN A 47 -5.07 -20.74 -8.75
N ALA A 48 -4.27 -19.87 -9.36
CA ALA A 48 -4.55 -18.44 -9.41
C ALA A 48 -5.85 -18.15 -10.19
N GLU A 49 -6.06 -18.78 -11.34
CA GLU A 49 -7.29 -18.65 -12.13
C GLU A 49 -8.52 -19.11 -11.34
N LEU A 50 -8.46 -20.30 -10.73
CA LEU A 50 -9.56 -20.84 -9.94
C LEU A 50 -9.91 -19.94 -8.76
N LEU A 51 -8.91 -19.48 -8.00
CA LEU A 51 -9.16 -18.69 -6.80
C LEU A 51 -9.48 -17.22 -7.10
N LEU A 52 -8.65 -16.55 -7.90
CA LEU A 52 -8.71 -15.11 -8.15
C LEU A 52 -9.58 -14.75 -9.37
N GLY A 53 -9.80 -15.70 -10.28
CA GLY A 53 -10.63 -15.54 -11.49
C GLY A 53 -12.01 -16.19 -11.41
N GLU A 54 -12.16 -17.29 -10.68
CA GLU A 54 -13.44 -18.01 -10.53
C GLU A 54 -14.01 -18.00 -9.10
N GLY A 55 -13.22 -17.61 -8.09
CA GLY A 55 -13.65 -17.63 -6.69
C GLY A 55 -13.90 -19.03 -6.14
N ARG A 56 -13.12 -20.01 -6.59
CA ARG A 56 -13.16 -21.43 -6.22
C ARG A 56 -11.92 -21.85 -5.44
N HIS A 57 -11.97 -23.06 -4.88
CA HIS A 57 -10.82 -23.68 -4.23
C HIS A 57 -9.65 -23.81 -5.23
N PRO A 58 -8.39 -23.53 -4.85
CA PRO A 58 -7.22 -23.69 -5.72
C PRO A 58 -7.09 -25.09 -6.33
N ASP A 59 -7.44 -26.12 -5.56
CA ASP A 59 -7.47 -27.53 -6.01
C ASP A 59 -8.86 -28.01 -6.49
N ALA A 60 -9.71 -27.10 -6.99
CA ALA A 60 -11.11 -27.44 -7.29
C ALA A 60 -11.26 -28.65 -8.23
N GLU A 61 -10.42 -28.76 -9.25
CA GLU A 61 -10.48 -29.83 -10.25
C GLU A 61 -10.20 -31.20 -9.62
N ARG A 62 -9.15 -31.30 -8.81
CA ARG A 62 -8.79 -32.53 -8.09
C ARG A 62 -9.94 -32.96 -7.16
N ILE A 63 -10.46 -32.03 -6.36
CA ILE A 63 -11.56 -32.29 -5.42
C ILE A 63 -12.82 -32.74 -6.17
N GLU A 64 -13.13 -32.12 -7.31
CA GLU A 64 -14.29 -32.48 -8.12
C GLU A 64 -14.14 -33.88 -8.73
N SER A 65 -12.98 -34.19 -9.31
CA SER A 65 -12.68 -35.52 -9.84
C SER A 65 -12.81 -36.61 -8.77
N GLU A 66 -12.29 -36.38 -7.57
CA GLU A 66 -12.42 -37.31 -6.44
C GLU A 66 -13.88 -37.53 -6.04
N LEU A 67 -14.70 -36.47 -5.97
CA LEU A 67 -16.12 -36.57 -5.62
C LEU A 67 -16.94 -37.26 -6.71
N LEU A 68 -16.62 -37.03 -7.97
CA LEU A 68 -17.25 -37.72 -9.11
C LEU A 68 -16.92 -39.22 -9.08
N ALA A 69 -15.67 -39.59 -8.80
CA ALA A 69 -15.26 -40.98 -8.65
C ALA A 69 -15.99 -41.68 -7.47
N GLN A 70 -16.38 -40.92 -6.44
CA GLN A 70 -17.22 -41.40 -5.33
C GLN A 70 -18.73 -41.41 -5.67
N GLY A 71 -19.11 -41.21 -6.92
CA GLY A 71 -20.51 -41.23 -7.37
C GLY A 71 -21.33 -39.99 -6.97
N LYS A 72 -20.70 -38.89 -6.53
CA LYS A 72 -21.41 -37.63 -6.30
C LYS A 72 -21.78 -36.98 -7.64
N SER A 73 -22.90 -36.26 -7.67
CA SER A 73 -23.28 -35.52 -8.87
C SER A 73 -22.32 -34.35 -9.16
N PRO A 74 -22.16 -33.94 -10.44
CA PRO A 74 -21.36 -32.76 -10.80
C PRO A 74 -21.76 -31.50 -10.04
N ALA A 75 -23.07 -31.30 -9.82
CA ALA A 75 -23.58 -30.16 -9.05
C ALA A 75 -23.12 -30.18 -7.59
N ARG A 76 -23.09 -31.38 -6.97
CA ARG A 76 -22.60 -31.53 -5.59
C ARG A 76 -21.10 -31.31 -5.51
N ALA A 77 -20.33 -31.85 -6.45
CA ALA A 77 -18.89 -31.68 -6.55
C ALA A 77 -18.52 -30.19 -6.70
N ARG A 78 -19.15 -29.50 -7.66
CA ARG A 78 -18.99 -28.05 -7.88
C ARG A 78 -19.33 -27.23 -6.64
N ARG A 79 -20.39 -27.59 -5.91
CA ARG A 79 -20.79 -26.84 -4.71
C ARG A 79 -19.75 -26.90 -3.59
N VAL A 80 -18.96 -27.96 -3.49
CA VAL A 80 -17.91 -28.12 -2.47
C VAL A 80 -16.72 -27.19 -2.75
N THR A 81 -16.41 -26.94 -4.03
CA THR A 81 -15.24 -26.13 -4.40
C THR A 81 -15.53 -24.64 -4.51
N VAL A 82 -16.81 -24.24 -4.61
CA VAL A 82 -17.17 -22.82 -4.64
C VAL A 82 -16.99 -22.17 -3.28
N LEU A 83 -16.18 -21.11 -3.23
CA LEU A 83 -15.94 -20.33 -2.02
C LEU A 83 -16.99 -19.21 -1.91
N GLY A 84 -18.14 -19.54 -1.31
CA GLY A 84 -19.20 -18.57 -1.03
C GLY A 84 -20.28 -18.54 -2.11
N ARG A 85 -20.64 -17.35 -2.61
CA ARG A 85 -21.61 -17.24 -3.71
C ARG A 85 -20.92 -17.56 -5.05
N PRO A 86 -21.43 -18.53 -5.84
CA PRO A 86 -20.91 -18.80 -7.18
C PRO A 86 -20.96 -17.56 -8.08
N ILE A 87 -19.99 -17.42 -8.98
CA ILE A 87 -19.87 -16.25 -9.86
C ILE A 87 -21.02 -16.20 -10.87
N GLU A 88 -21.50 -17.37 -11.31
CA GLU A 88 -22.62 -17.57 -12.21
C GLU A 88 -23.94 -17.01 -11.64
N HIS A 89 -24.12 -17.04 -10.31
CA HIS A 89 -25.30 -16.45 -9.66
C HIS A 89 -25.32 -14.93 -9.69
N ASN A 90 -24.20 -14.26 -10.04
CA ASN A 90 -24.22 -12.84 -10.30
C ASN A 90 -24.83 -12.50 -11.66
N ARG A 91 -25.14 -13.49 -12.50
CA ARG A 91 -25.80 -13.31 -13.81
C ARG A 91 -27.28 -13.75 -13.82
N SER A 92 -27.90 -13.96 -12.65
CA SER A 92 -29.30 -14.42 -12.57
C SER A 92 -30.29 -13.42 -13.19
N PRO A 93 -31.28 -13.89 -14.00
CA PRO A 93 -32.36 -13.07 -14.53
C PRO A 93 -33.25 -12.38 -13.47
N GLU A 94 -33.35 -12.97 -12.27
CA GLU A 94 -34.29 -12.55 -11.20
C GLU A 94 -33.85 -11.28 -10.44
N THR A 95 -32.64 -10.80 -10.71
CA THR A 95 -32.12 -9.56 -10.15
C THR A 95 -31.54 -8.73 -11.28
N ASP A 96 -32.34 -7.86 -11.90
CA ASP A 96 -31.89 -7.04 -13.04
C ASP A 96 -30.63 -6.20 -12.73
N LYS A 97 -30.42 -5.82 -11.45
CA LYS A 97 -29.19 -5.15 -10.99
C LYS A 97 -27.94 -6.04 -10.91
N ALA A 98 -28.06 -7.35 -11.08
CA ALA A 98 -26.93 -8.29 -11.03
C ALA A 98 -26.29 -8.47 -12.41
N LYS A 99 -27.05 -8.38 -13.51
CA LYS A 99 -26.56 -8.49 -14.89
C LYS A 99 -25.46 -7.48 -15.22
N GLU A 100 -25.47 -6.32 -14.57
CA GLU A 100 -24.48 -5.24 -14.74
C GLU A 100 -23.25 -5.36 -13.80
N ARG A 101 -23.25 -6.30 -12.83
CA ARG A 101 -22.20 -6.40 -11.82
C ARG A 101 -21.10 -7.36 -12.25
N ILE A 102 -19.95 -6.79 -12.62
CA ILE A 102 -18.71 -7.57 -12.77
C ILE A 102 -18.30 -8.09 -11.38
N PRO A 103 -18.19 -9.41 -11.17
CA PRO A 103 -17.77 -9.96 -9.89
C PRO A 103 -16.34 -9.50 -9.59
N TRP A 104 -16.18 -8.81 -8.45
CA TRP A 104 -14.88 -8.43 -7.93
C TRP A 104 -14.33 -9.60 -7.11
N LEU A 105 -13.25 -10.23 -7.57
CA LEU A 105 -12.70 -11.49 -7.02
C LEU A 105 -11.31 -11.33 -6.37
N GLY A 106 -10.63 -10.21 -6.64
CA GLY A 106 -9.33 -9.92 -6.08
C GLY A 106 -9.11 -8.42 -5.88
N MET A 107 -8.34 -8.07 -4.86
CA MET A 107 -7.79 -6.74 -4.69
C MET A 107 -6.30 -6.77 -5.03
N HIS A 108 -5.87 -5.82 -5.85
CA HIS A 108 -4.50 -5.73 -6.27
C HIS A 108 -3.78 -4.61 -5.52
N LEU A 109 -2.81 -4.98 -4.69
CA LEU A 109 -1.93 -4.05 -3.96
C LEU A 109 -0.54 -4.10 -4.58
N VAL A 110 0.09 -2.95 -4.83
CA VAL A 110 1.46 -2.88 -5.36
C VAL A 110 2.36 -2.29 -4.29
N PHE A 111 3.24 -3.11 -3.73
CA PHE A 111 4.25 -2.66 -2.77
C PHE A 111 5.47 -2.16 -3.52
N ARG A 112 5.82 -0.90 -3.31
CA ARG A 112 6.90 -0.22 -4.03
C ARG A 112 7.74 0.62 -3.08
N PRO A 113 9.05 0.38 -2.95
CA PRO A 113 9.93 1.18 -2.13
C PRO A 113 10.17 2.57 -2.76
N PRO A 114 10.79 3.52 -2.04
CA PRO A 114 11.07 4.85 -2.57
C PRO A 114 12.03 4.84 -3.79
N PRO A 115 11.99 5.87 -4.65
CA PRO A 115 12.84 6.00 -5.84
C PRO A 115 14.33 5.71 -5.61
N THR A 116 14.93 6.30 -4.58
CA THR A 116 16.34 6.10 -4.25
C THR A 116 16.68 4.65 -3.89
N ALA A 117 15.73 3.90 -3.34
CA ALA A 117 15.90 2.47 -3.09
C ALA A 117 15.88 1.63 -4.36
N HIS A 118 15.05 1.98 -5.36
CA HIS A 118 15.11 1.32 -6.68
C HIS A 118 16.44 1.56 -7.37
N ILE A 119 16.96 2.80 -7.26
CA ILE A 119 18.24 3.20 -7.85
C ILE A 119 19.38 2.41 -7.18
N ALA A 120 19.42 2.37 -5.84
CA ALA A 120 20.39 1.55 -5.10
C ALA A 120 20.31 0.07 -5.52
N TRP A 121 19.11 -0.50 -5.50
CA TRP A 121 18.85 -1.89 -5.83
C TRP A 121 19.32 -2.27 -7.25
N ALA A 122 19.13 -1.38 -8.23
CA ALA A 122 19.52 -1.63 -9.60
C ALA A 122 21.02 -1.44 -9.85
N LEU A 123 21.60 -0.36 -9.30
CA LEU A 123 22.92 0.12 -9.70
C LEU A 123 24.07 -0.41 -8.84
N MET A 124 23.81 -0.78 -7.59
CA MET A 124 24.83 -1.35 -6.70
C MET A 124 25.06 -2.84 -6.98
N ASP A 125 25.97 -3.46 -6.23
CA ASP A 125 26.31 -4.87 -6.32
C ASP A 125 25.15 -5.82 -5.92
N ASP A 126 25.41 -7.10 -6.09
CA ASP A 126 24.46 -8.18 -5.86
C ASP A 126 24.12 -8.39 -4.37
N GLU A 127 25.01 -8.00 -3.46
CA GLU A 127 24.78 -8.08 -2.02
C GLU A 127 23.75 -7.03 -1.59
N HIS A 128 23.97 -5.76 -1.97
CA HIS A 128 23.03 -4.68 -1.72
C HIS A 128 21.65 -4.96 -2.33
N ARG A 129 21.63 -5.50 -3.57
CA ARG A 129 20.39 -5.91 -4.24
C ARG A 129 19.58 -6.89 -3.39
N ARG A 130 20.21 -7.99 -2.94
CA ARG A 130 19.54 -9.05 -2.14
C ARG A 130 19.07 -8.52 -0.79
N VAL A 131 19.84 -7.64 -0.15
CA VAL A 131 19.42 -7.01 1.11
C VAL A 131 18.18 -6.14 0.91
N LEU A 132 18.12 -5.34 -0.15
CA LEU A 132 16.97 -4.49 -0.46
C LEU A 132 15.72 -5.32 -0.82
N GLU A 133 15.89 -6.42 -1.56
CA GLU A 133 14.83 -7.41 -1.81
C GLU A 133 14.30 -8.05 -0.51
N LEU A 134 15.20 -8.40 0.42
CA LEU A 134 14.80 -8.92 1.73
C LEU A 134 14.04 -7.87 2.56
N CYS A 135 14.48 -6.61 2.55
CA CYS A 135 13.79 -5.53 3.25
C CYS A 135 12.38 -5.29 2.70
N GLN A 136 12.24 -5.35 1.37
CA GLN A 136 10.96 -5.33 0.67
C GLN A 136 10.05 -6.47 1.15
N ASP A 137 10.58 -7.70 1.18
CA ASP A 137 9.84 -8.89 1.61
C ASP A 137 9.33 -8.76 3.05
N ILE A 138 10.20 -8.35 3.97
CA ILE A 138 9.84 -8.19 5.39
C ILE A 138 8.81 -7.08 5.58
N ALA A 139 9.02 -5.91 4.96
CA ALA A 139 8.11 -4.78 5.10
C ALA A 139 6.72 -5.08 4.52
N ARG A 140 6.65 -5.74 3.36
CA ARG A 140 5.41 -6.21 2.76
C ARG A 140 4.70 -7.20 3.67
N ASP A 141 5.41 -8.23 4.13
CA ASP A 141 4.80 -9.31 4.92
C ASP A 141 4.30 -8.81 6.29
N LYS A 142 5.04 -7.91 6.95
CA LYS A 142 4.57 -7.22 8.18
C LYS A 142 3.33 -6.35 7.93
N THR A 143 3.28 -5.67 6.80
CA THR A 143 2.11 -4.84 6.44
C THR A 143 0.89 -5.69 6.11
N LEU A 144 1.08 -6.83 5.42
CA LEU A 144 0.02 -7.80 5.18
C LEU A 144 -0.51 -8.39 6.49
N ALA A 145 0.36 -8.75 7.43
CA ALA A 145 -0.06 -9.23 8.75
C ALA A 145 -0.92 -8.17 9.49
N TRP A 146 -0.50 -6.90 9.50
CA TRP A 146 -1.31 -5.82 10.07
C TRP A 146 -2.66 -5.65 9.36
N LEU A 147 -2.69 -5.76 8.03
CA LEU A 147 -3.94 -5.73 7.26
C LEU A 147 -4.88 -6.88 7.66
N GLU A 148 -4.35 -8.09 7.85
CA GLU A 148 -5.14 -9.23 8.33
C GLU A 148 -5.72 -9.00 9.72
N ASP A 149 -4.91 -8.52 10.66
CA ASP A 149 -5.29 -8.37 12.07
C ASP A 149 -6.22 -7.18 12.31
N ALA A 150 -5.92 -6.02 11.71
CA ALA A 150 -6.56 -4.76 12.08
C ALA A 150 -7.63 -4.28 11.08
N VAL A 151 -7.57 -4.73 9.82
CA VAL A 151 -8.33 -4.11 8.72
C VAL A 151 -9.27 -5.09 8.00
N ALA A 152 -8.86 -6.34 7.84
CA ALA A 152 -9.60 -7.33 7.08
C ALA A 152 -10.92 -7.67 7.77
N GLN A 153 -12.03 -7.28 7.14
CA GLN A 153 -13.36 -7.48 7.66
C GLN A 153 -14.27 -8.16 6.64
N ILE A 154 -15.26 -8.91 7.11
CA ILE A 154 -16.29 -9.55 6.30
C ILE A 154 -17.69 -9.04 6.71
N ARG A 155 -18.54 -8.72 5.72
CA ARG A 155 -19.92 -8.26 5.97
C ARG A 155 -20.77 -9.40 6.51
N TRP A 156 -21.44 -9.24 7.64
CA TRP A 156 -22.03 -10.31 8.47
C TRP A 156 -23.50 -10.03 8.87
N LYS A 157 -24.28 -11.10 9.15
CA LYS A 157 -25.72 -11.11 9.53
C LYS A 157 -26.68 -10.42 8.52
N GLY A 158 -27.99 -10.52 8.78
CA GLY A 158 -29.07 -10.03 7.89
C GLY A 158 -28.85 -8.60 7.40
N GLY A 159 -28.84 -8.43 6.08
CA GLY A 159 -28.62 -7.14 5.40
C GLY A 159 -27.17 -6.67 5.29
N GLY A 160 -26.17 -7.43 5.76
CA GLY A 160 -24.74 -7.11 5.59
C GLY A 160 -24.27 -5.84 6.33
N LYS A 161 -25.07 -5.36 7.30
CA LYS A 161 -24.82 -4.14 8.07
C LYS A 161 -23.72 -4.30 9.12
N HIS A 162 -23.54 -5.52 9.63
CA HIS A 162 -22.49 -5.85 10.59
C HIS A 162 -21.21 -6.20 9.86
N ARG A 163 -20.07 -5.94 10.49
CA ARG A 163 -18.75 -6.37 10.02
C ARG A 163 -18.06 -7.08 11.17
N ALA A 164 -17.34 -8.14 10.87
CA ALA A 164 -16.50 -8.86 11.82
C ALA A 164 -15.14 -9.10 11.19
N GLY A 165 -14.13 -9.40 12.01
CA GLY A 165 -12.83 -9.86 11.52
C GLY A 165 -12.98 -11.13 10.68
N VAL A 166 -12.08 -11.31 9.72
CA VAL A 166 -11.98 -12.57 8.98
C VAL A 166 -11.44 -13.68 9.90
N ARG A 167 -11.93 -14.92 9.76
CA ARG A 167 -11.59 -16.01 10.69
C ARG A 167 -10.12 -16.43 10.60
N ASP A 168 -9.61 -16.60 9.39
CA ASP A 168 -8.30 -17.24 9.15
C ASP A 168 -7.25 -16.29 8.58
N GLY A 169 -7.60 -15.01 8.34
CA GLY A 169 -6.73 -14.07 7.65
C GLY A 169 -6.98 -14.01 6.14
N LEU A 170 -6.00 -13.51 5.40
CA LEU A 170 -6.09 -13.26 3.96
C LEU A 170 -5.43 -14.40 3.18
N ILE A 171 -5.85 -14.57 1.93
CA ILE A 171 -5.19 -15.45 0.96
C ILE A 171 -4.60 -14.55 -0.13
N VAL A 172 -3.27 -14.61 -0.30
CA VAL A 172 -2.54 -13.62 -1.09
C VAL A 172 -1.55 -14.30 -2.02
N ALA A 173 -1.56 -13.95 -3.31
CA ALA A 173 -0.51 -14.30 -4.26
C ALA A 173 0.41 -13.09 -4.47
N VAL A 174 1.73 -13.27 -4.36
CA VAL A 174 2.72 -12.20 -4.52
C VAL A 174 3.59 -12.49 -5.74
N PHE A 175 3.75 -11.52 -6.63
CA PHE A 175 4.60 -11.60 -7.83
C PHE A 175 5.56 -10.40 -7.86
N ARG A 176 6.88 -10.66 -7.86
CA ARG A 176 7.92 -9.62 -7.91
C ARG A 176 8.26 -9.25 -9.35
N HIS A 177 8.39 -7.95 -9.58
CA HIS A 177 8.68 -7.31 -10.87
C HIS A 177 9.78 -6.27 -10.71
N TYR A 178 10.42 -5.88 -11.82
CA TYR A 178 11.72 -5.20 -11.82
C TYR A 178 11.82 -3.98 -12.72
N GLU A 179 10.93 -3.84 -13.70
CA GLU A 179 11.04 -2.81 -14.72
C GLU A 179 9.82 -1.89 -14.72
N SER A 180 10.05 -0.65 -15.10
CA SER A 180 8.95 0.23 -15.48
C SER A 180 8.46 -0.12 -16.89
N ARG A 181 7.22 0.25 -17.19
CA ARG A 181 6.64 0.08 -18.54
C ARG A 181 7.20 1.06 -19.59
N ALA A 182 8.26 1.81 -19.29
CA ALA A 182 8.86 2.74 -20.25
C ALA A 182 9.58 1.98 -21.38
N THR A 183 9.63 2.54 -22.58
CA THR A 183 10.39 1.96 -23.72
C THR A 183 11.84 1.70 -23.36
N GLU A 184 12.43 2.62 -22.60
CA GLU A 184 13.82 2.52 -22.13
C GLU A 184 13.99 1.46 -21.03
N SER A 185 12.90 1.00 -20.41
CA SER A 185 12.86 0.21 -19.18
C SER A 185 13.75 0.79 -18.09
N LYS A 186 13.13 1.43 -17.11
CA LYS A 186 13.84 1.95 -15.94
C LYS A 186 13.67 1.02 -14.76
N PRO A 187 14.65 0.98 -13.83
CA PRO A 187 14.53 0.22 -12.59
C PRO A 187 13.23 0.50 -11.84
N LEU A 188 12.52 -0.56 -11.46
CA LEU A 188 11.32 -0.48 -10.66
C LEU A 188 11.09 -1.80 -9.92
N LEU A 189 11.76 -2.01 -8.78
CA LEU A 189 11.46 -3.13 -7.89
C LEU A 189 10.05 -2.99 -7.29
N HIS A 190 9.13 -3.90 -7.59
CA HIS A 190 7.80 -3.85 -6.98
C HIS A 190 7.16 -5.23 -6.89
N ASP A 191 6.27 -5.40 -5.91
CA ASP A 191 5.54 -6.64 -5.72
C ASP A 191 4.05 -6.44 -6.01
N HIS A 192 3.57 -7.13 -7.04
CA HIS A 192 2.15 -7.29 -7.35
C HIS A 192 1.53 -8.29 -6.37
N THR A 193 0.72 -7.78 -5.44
CA THR A 193 0.13 -8.55 -4.35
C THR A 193 -1.37 -8.68 -4.57
N MET A 194 -1.80 -9.84 -5.06
CA MET A 194 -3.19 -10.17 -5.37
C MET A 194 -3.85 -10.81 -4.16
N VAL A 195 -4.69 -10.05 -3.47
CA VAL A 195 -5.46 -10.48 -2.30
C VAL A 195 -6.80 -11.07 -2.77
N SER A 196 -7.05 -12.34 -2.50
CA SER A 196 -8.36 -12.94 -2.75
C SER A 196 -9.41 -12.27 -1.88
N ILE A 197 -10.57 -12.00 -2.45
CA ILE A 197 -11.69 -11.43 -1.68
C ILE A 197 -12.45 -12.51 -0.93
N ARG A 198 -12.19 -13.79 -1.20
CA ARG A 198 -12.82 -14.91 -0.50
C ARG A 198 -12.16 -15.10 0.86
N ALA A 199 -12.98 -15.06 1.90
CA ALA A 199 -12.55 -15.26 3.27
C ALA A 199 -13.61 -16.04 4.05
N ARG A 200 -13.19 -16.76 5.10
CA ARG A 200 -14.11 -17.43 6.01
C ARG A 200 -14.63 -16.48 7.06
N ARG A 201 -15.92 -16.61 7.31
CA ARG A 201 -16.67 -15.98 8.37
C ARG A 201 -16.23 -16.54 9.74
N PRO A 202 -16.27 -15.73 10.82
CA PRO A 202 -16.05 -16.21 12.18
C PRO A 202 -17.21 -17.07 12.77
N ASP A 203 -18.09 -17.65 11.94
CA ASP A 203 -19.10 -18.61 12.45
C ASP A 203 -18.45 -19.95 12.72
N ASP A 204 -19.08 -20.78 13.55
CA ASP A 204 -18.57 -22.10 13.91
C ASP A 204 -18.25 -22.94 12.66
N LYS A 205 -19.11 -22.82 11.63
CA LYS A 205 -18.98 -23.51 10.34
C LYS A 205 -17.92 -22.91 9.41
N GLY A 206 -17.42 -21.71 9.68
CA GLY A 206 -16.42 -21.03 8.84
C GLY A 206 -16.92 -20.76 7.42
N THR A 207 -18.18 -20.34 7.26
CA THR A 207 -18.78 -20.23 5.94
C THR A 207 -18.07 -19.18 5.08
N TRP A 208 -17.92 -19.47 3.80
CA TRP A 208 -17.24 -18.57 2.88
C TRP A 208 -18.08 -17.33 2.55
N GLY A 209 -17.41 -16.19 2.44
CA GLY A 209 -18.00 -14.96 1.94
C GLY A 209 -16.94 -14.02 1.37
N ASN A 210 -17.31 -12.75 1.21
CA ASN A 210 -16.45 -11.75 0.60
C ASN A 210 -15.93 -10.76 1.65
N LEU A 211 -14.63 -10.49 1.65
CA LEU A 211 -14.03 -9.41 2.41
C LEU A 211 -14.59 -8.06 1.96
N SER A 212 -14.63 -7.11 2.89
CA SER A 212 -15.12 -5.76 2.69
C SER A 212 -14.05 -4.91 2.00
N ALA A 213 -14.19 -4.69 0.69
CA ALA A 213 -13.28 -3.83 -0.08
C ALA A 213 -13.16 -2.43 0.56
N ASP A 214 -14.29 -1.90 1.03
CA ASP A 214 -14.39 -0.58 1.65
C ASP A 214 -13.41 -0.42 2.81
N THR A 215 -13.21 -1.47 3.64
CA THR A 215 -12.33 -1.35 4.81
C THR A 215 -10.87 -1.36 4.39
N MET A 216 -10.50 -2.21 3.43
CA MET A 216 -9.15 -2.25 2.88
C MET A 216 -8.79 -0.91 2.23
N LEU A 217 -9.63 -0.41 1.32
CA LEU A 217 -9.39 0.85 0.61
C LEU A 217 -9.38 2.06 1.56
N THR A 218 -10.23 2.07 2.59
CA THR A 218 -10.21 3.14 3.62
C THR A 218 -8.87 3.22 4.35
N HIS A 219 -8.17 2.09 4.50
CA HIS A 219 -6.90 2.03 5.25
C HIS A 219 -5.67 1.96 4.34
N ILE A 220 -5.81 2.11 3.02
CA ILE A 220 -4.68 1.89 2.09
C ILE A 220 -3.50 2.84 2.35
N VAL A 221 -3.78 4.10 2.72
CA VAL A 221 -2.74 5.08 3.05
C VAL A 221 -2.07 4.75 4.39
N ALA A 222 -2.82 4.18 5.35
CA ALA A 222 -2.24 3.71 6.60
C ALA A 222 -1.36 2.47 6.38
N ALA A 223 -1.75 1.58 5.46
CA ALA A 223 -0.93 0.43 5.05
C ALA A 223 0.36 0.87 4.34
N ASP A 224 0.25 1.80 3.38
CA ASP A 224 1.37 2.37 2.63
C ASP A 224 2.42 3.00 3.56
N THR A 225 1.97 3.85 4.49
CA THR A 225 2.86 4.49 5.47
C THR A 225 3.50 3.50 6.44
N LEU A 226 2.83 2.39 6.78
CA LEU A 226 3.40 1.31 7.59
C LEU A 226 4.47 0.54 6.82
N TYR A 227 4.18 0.22 5.56
CA TYR A 227 5.13 -0.45 4.68
C TYR A 227 6.41 0.38 4.53
N ILE A 228 6.29 1.68 4.24
CA ILE A 228 7.45 2.57 4.12
C ILE A 228 8.22 2.66 5.44
N LEU A 229 7.53 2.80 6.57
CA LEU A 229 8.17 2.84 7.89
C LEU A 229 9.01 1.57 8.14
N TYR A 230 8.43 0.38 7.96
CA TYR A 230 9.18 -0.86 8.12
C TYR A 230 10.29 -1.02 7.09
N PHE A 231 10.06 -0.67 5.83
CA PHE A 231 11.11 -0.75 4.81
C PHE A 231 12.32 0.10 5.19
N MET A 232 12.08 1.33 5.67
CA MET A 232 13.14 2.22 6.13
C MET A 232 13.93 1.62 7.29
N GLU A 233 13.25 1.00 8.26
CA GLU A 233 13.89 0.37 9.41
C GLU A 233 14.73 -0.84 9.03
N GLU A 234 14.20 -1.73 8.19
CA GLU A 234 14.91 -2.94 7.78
C GLU A 234 16.17 -2.60 6.95
N VAL A 235 16.07 -1.60 6.08
CA VAL A 235 17.21 -1.09 5.28
C VAL A 235 18.26 -0.48 6.19
N SER A 236 17.84 0.38 7.12
CA SER A 236 18.77 1.06 8.03
C SER A 236 19.50 0.08 8.94
N ALA A 237 18.78 -0.92 9.46
CA ALA A 237 19.34 -1.94 10.34
C ALA A 237 20.37 -2.85 9.63
N ARG A 238 20.20 -3.11 8.32
CA ARG A 238 21.07 -4.02 7.56
C ARG A 238 22.21 -3.33 6.84
N LEU A 239 21.97 -2.15 6.29
CA LEU A 239 22.95 -1.43 5.46
C LEU A 239 23.62 -0.26 6.20
N GLY A 240 23.15 0.09 7.39
CA GLY A 240 23.66 1.25 8.13
C GLY A 240 23.36 2.57 7.43
N TRP A 241 22.28 2.62 6.65
CA TRP A 241 21.84 3.81 5.92
C TRP A 241 20.79 4.58 6.69
N ALA A 242 20.70 5.89 6.45
CA ALA A 242 19.65 6.74 6.98
C ALA A 242 18.81 7.33 5.85
N TRP A 243 17.79 8.09 6.25
CA TRP A 243 16.81 8.65 5.34
C TRP A 243 16.76 10.15 5.49
N GLU A 244 16.40 10.85 4.41
CA GLU A 244 16.22 12.30 4.38
C GLU A 244 14.88 12.67 3.75
N PRO A 245 14.27 13.81 4.14
CA PRO A 245 13.03 14.25 3.53
C PRO A 245 13.30 14.89 2.17
N ARG A 246 12.47 14.58 1.19
CA ARG A 246 12.46 15.23 -0.11
C ARG A 246 11.09 15.85 -0.37
N GLU A 247 11.07 17.16 -0.62
CA GLU A 247 9.85 17.84 -1.05
C GLU A 247 9.61 17.55 -2.54
N VAL A 248 8.52 16.85 -2.85
CA VAL A 248 8.13 16.52 -4.24
C VAL A 248 7.16 17.55 -4.80
N THR A 249 6.30 18.08 -3.94
CA THR A 249 5.28 19.04 -4.30
C THR A 249 5.28 20.12 -3.22
N PRO A 250 5.56 21.38 -3.58
CA PRO A 250 5.60 22.48 -2.62
C PRO A 250 4.36 22.51 -1.71
N GLY A 251 4.59 22.59 -0.40
CA GLY A 251 3.53 22.65 0.61
C GLY A 251 2.79 21.31 0.85
N ARG A 252 3.24 20.21 0.23
CA ARG A 252 2.81 18.85 0.58
C ARG A 252 3.84 18.20 1.52
N ARG A 253 3.47 17.04 2.06
CA ARG A 253 4.32 16.29 2.99
C ARG A 253 5.54 15.80 2.23
N PRO A 254 6.75 15.94 2.78
CA PRO A 254 7.92 15.35 2.16
C PRO A 254 7.78 13.83 2.09
N VAL A 255 8.38 13.24 1.08
CA VAL A 255 8.61 11.79 1.02
C VAL A 255 9.98 11.48 1.59
N MET A 256 10.21 10.24 2.01
CA MET A 256 11.50 9.81 2.54
C MET A 256 12.32 9.14 1.44
N GLU A 257 13.58 9.55 1.32
CA GLU A 257 14.56 8.98 0.39
C GLU A 257 15.83 8.57 1.15
N ILE A 258 16.63 7.65 0.60
CA ILE A 258 17.91 7.25 1.19
C ILE A 258 18.87 8.44 1.12
N ALA A 259 19.38 8.86 2.27
CA ALA A 259 20.33 9.96 2.36
C ALA A 259 21.62 9.62 1.61
N GLY A 260 22.19 10.58 0.88
CA GLY A 260 23.46 10.41 0.15
C GLY A 260 23.36 9.75 -1.24
N ILE A 261 22.19 9.23 -1.63
CA ILE A 261 21.93 8.86 -3.03
C ILE A 261 21.49 10.11 -3.78
N ASP A 262 22.22 10.45 -4.84
CA ASP A 262 22.00 11.67 -5.61
C ASP A 262 20.57 11.73 -6.19
N GLN A 263 19.79 12.72 -5.74
CA GLN A 263 18.39 12.87 -6.15
C GLN A 263 18.24 13.15 -7.65
N ARG A 264 19.29 13.60 -8.35
CA ARG A 264 19.27 13.76 -9.81
C ARG A 264 19.07 12.42 -10.53
N LEU A 265 19.44 11.29 -9.91
CA LEU A 265 19.19 9.95 -10.44
C LEU A 265 17.70 9.58 -10.46
N ILE A 266 16.86 10.27 -9.66
CA ILE A 266 15.41 10.09 -9.70
C ILE A 266 14.86 10.51 -11.06
N GLY A 267 15.35 11.61 -11.64
CA GLY A 267 14.97 12.04 -12.99
C GLY A 267 15.31 10.99 -14.04
N TRP A 268 16.50 10.38 -13.95
CA TRP A 268 16.93 9.28 -14.82
C TRP A 268 16.06 8.03 -14.70
N GLN A 269 15.60 7.69 -13.49
CA GLN A 269 14.73 6.54 -13.25
C GLN A 269 13.26 6.82 -13.65
N SER A 270 12.80 8.07 -13.56
CA SER A 270 11.40 8.47 -13.69
C SER A 270 11.03 9.06 -15.06
N THR A 271 11.64 8.60 -16.16
CA THR A 271 11.35 9.14 -17.52
C THR A 271 9.88 9.04 -17.93
N ARG A 272 9.17 7.98 -17.54
CA ARG A 272 7.71 7.86 -17.76
C ARG A 272 6.92 8.95 -17.05
N ARG A 273 7.30 9.28 -15.81
CA ARG A 273 6.62 10.32 -15.05
C ARG A 273 6.81 11.67 -15.73
N GLN A 274 8.03 11.95 -16.20
CA GLN A 274 8.32 13.15 -16.96
C GLN A 274 7.44 13.25 -18.21
N GLN A 275 7.31 12.17 -18.99
CA GLN A 275 6.42 12.15 -20.17
C GLN A 275 4.96 12.49 -19.82
N ILE A 276 4.45 11.98 -18.69
CA ILE A 276 3.09 12.28 -18.22
C ILE A 276 2.96 13.74 -17.81
N GLU A 277 3.95 14.25 -17.06
CA GLU A 277 4.00 15.65 -16.62
C GLU A 277 4.12 16.61 -17.80
N ASP A 278 4.84 16.24 -18.87
CA ASP A 278 4.95 17.03 -20.10
C ASP A 278 3.66 17.00 -20.93
N ALA A 279 2.92 15.89 -20.92
CA ALA A 279 1.66 15.74 -21.66
C ALA A 279 0.45 16.40 -20.97
N LEU A 280 0.46 16.47 -19.63
CA LEU A 280 -0.69 16.96 -18.84
C LEU A 280 -1.07 18.43 -19.12
N PRO A 281 -0.14 19.39 -19.30
CA PRO A 281 -0.47 20.76 -19.68
C PRO A 281 -1.22 20.85 -21.00
N VAL A 282 -0.84 20.03 -22.00
CA VAL A 282 -1.51 20.00 -23.31
C VAL A 282 -2.96 19.52 -23.18
N LEU A 283 -3.19 18.48 -22.37
CA LEU A 283 -4.55 17.98 -22.12
C LEU A 283 -5.39 18.98 -21.31
N THR A 284 -4.76 19.68 -20.37
CA THR A 284 -5.41 20.71 -19.55
C THR A 284 -5.82 21.91 -20.40
N ALA A 285 -4.94 22.39 -21.28
CA ALA A 285 -5.25 23.48 -22.22
C ALA A 285 -6.41 23.11 -23.16
N LYS A 286 -6.44 21.89 -23.70
CA LYS A 286 -7.56 21.40 -24.53
C LYS A 286 -8.88 21.30 -23.75
N TYR A 287 -8.81 20.95 -22.47
CA TYR A 287 -9.99 20.96 -21.60
C TYR A 287 -10.51 22.39 -21.40
N GLU A 288 -9.62 23.33 -21.08
CA GLU A 288 -9.96 24.73 -20.88
C GLU A 288 -10.55 25.37 -22.14
N GLU A 289 -9.96 25.13 -23.31
CA GLU A 289 -10.48 25.60 -24.60
C GLU A 289 -11.91 25.08 -24.86
N LYS A 290 -12.16 23.80 -24.56
CA LYS A 290 -13.45 23.16 -24.79
C LYS A 290 -14.53 23.57 -23.78
N HIS A 291 -14.16 23.80 -22.53
CA HIS A 291 -15.09 23.99 -21.41
C HIS A 291 -15.16 25.44 -20.89
N GLY A 292 -14.24 26.32 -21.30
CA GLY A 292 -14.19 27.72 -20.92
C GLY A 292 -13.72 27.98 -19.48
N HIS A 293 -13.23 26.96 -18.77
CA HIS A 293 -12.74 27.07 -17.38
C HIS A 293 -11.69 25.98 -17.05
N PRO A 294 -10.83 26.20 -16.04
CA PRO A 294 -9.86 25.20 -15.60
C PRO A 294 -10.53 23.95 -15.02
N PRO A 295 -9.90 22.77 -15.10
CA PRO A 295 -10.47 21.52 -14.59
C PRO A 295 -10.59 21.55 -13.06
N GLY A 296 -11.78 21.19 -12.55
CA GLY A 296 -11.94 20.83 -11.14
C GLY A 296 -11.25 19.51 -10.80
N GLU A 297 -11.15 19.17 -9.51
CA GLU A 297 -10.37 18.02 -9.00
C GLU A 297 -10.63 16.69 -9.74
N ARG A 298 -11.91 16.36 -9.97
CA ARG A 298 -12.29 15.12 -10.67
C ARG A 298 -11.88 15.12 -12.15
N ALA A 299 -11.99 16.27 -12.82
CA ALA A 299 -11.57 16.42 -14.21
C ALA A 299 -10.05 16.35 -14.32
N ALA A 300 -9.33 17.03 -13.42
CA ALA A 300 -7.86 16.99 -13.35
C ALA A 300 -7.36 15.55 -13.13
N TYR A 301 -8.00 14.78 -12.25
CA TYR A 301 -7.70 13.35 -12.08
C TYR A 301 -7.91 12.56 -13.37
N ALA A 302 -9.04 12.77 -14.06
CA ALA A 302 -9.33 12.08 -15.33
C ALA A 302 -8.31 12.44 -16.43
N LEU A 303 -7.92 13.70 -16.53
CA LEU A 303 -6.88 14.17 -17.47
C LEU A 303 -5.52 13.55 -17.14
N GLY A 304 -5.18 13.41 -15.85
CA GLY A 304 -3.99 12.69 -15.41
C GLY A 304 -3.98 11.22 -15.84
N CYS A 305 -5.11 10.52 -15.70
CA CYS A 305 -5.28 9.16 -16.22
C CYS A 305 -5.10 9.12 -17.75
N GLN A 306 -5.71 10.06 -18.46
CA GLN A 306 -5.59 10.16 -19.91
C GLN A 306 -4.14 10.40 -20.36
N ALA A 307 -3.40 11.32 -19.71
CA ALA A 307 -1.98 11.55 -19.97
C ALA A 307 -1.16 10.28 -19.77
N ALA A 308 -1.43 9.53 -18.70
CA ALA A 308 -0.75 8.28 -18.39
C ALA A 308 -1.01 7.17 -19.41
N ASP A 309 -2.20 7.14 -20.03
CA ASP A 309 -2.55 6.18 -21.08
C ASP A 309 -1.99 6.61 -22.44
N GLN A 310 -2.02 7.90 -22.80
CA GLN A 310 -1.52 8.38 -24.09
C GLN A 310 0.01 8.30 -24.21
N THR A 311 0.74 8.53 -23.12
CA THR A 311 2.22 8.43 -23.09
C THR A 311 2.69 6.98 -22.92
N ARG A 312 1.78 6.01 -22.92
CA ARG A 312 2.11 4.61 -22.72
C ARG A 312 2.68 4.00 -23.99
N SER A 313 3.99 3.83 -24.01
CA SER A 313 4.65 3.06 -25.06
C SER A 313 4.32 1.56 -24.98
N PRO A 314 4.38 0.84 -26.12
CA PRO A 314 4.28 -0.62 -26.12
C PRO A 314 5.33 -1.24 -25.21
N LYS A 315 5.00 -2.34 -24.52
CA LYS A 315 6.00 -3.14 -23.80
C LYS A 315 7.03 -3.67 -24.79
N ARG A 316 8.30 -3.77 -24.37
CA ARG A 316 9.31 -4.49 -25.14
C ARG A 316 8.84 -5.92 -25.38
N LYS A 317 9.18 -6.43 -26.57
CA LYS A 317 8.90 -7.79 -26.99
C LYS A 317 9.97 -8.77 -26.51
N GLU A 318 11.22 -8.31 -26.46
CA GLU A 318 12.36 -9.04 -25.92
C GLU A 318 12.29 -9.07 -24.39
N MET A 319 12.43 -10.26 -23.82
CA MET A 319 12.60 -10.46 -22.37
C MET A 319 14.10 -10.47 -22.07
N LEU A 320 14.50 -9.77 -21.01
CA LEU A 320 15.88 -9.71 -20.55
C LEU A 320 15.93 -10.24 -19.13
N SER A 321 17.00 -10.97 -18.81
CA SER A 321 17.27 -11.38 -17.44
C SER A 321 17.56 -10.16 -16.55
N LEU A 322 17.39 -10.32 -15.24
CA LEU A 322 17.71 -9.25 -14.28
C LEU A 322 19.18 -8.82 -14.35
N THR A 323 20.10 -9.75 -14.65
CA THR A 323 21.53 -9.44 -14.81
C THR A 323 21.75 -8.50 -15.99
N GLU A 324 21.21 -8.83 -17.16
CA GLU A 324 21.33 -7.98 -18.36
C GLU A 324 20.67 -6.61 -18.17
N LEU A 325 19.53 -6.58 -17.48
CA LEU A 325 18.86 -5.31 -17.14
C LEU A 325 19.75 -4.42 -16.28
N ARG A 326 20.37 -4.98 -15.24
CA ARG A 326 21.24 -4.22 -14.34
C ARG A 326 22.51 -3.73 -15.01
N GLU A 327 23.12 -4.54 -15.87
CA GLU A 327 24.26 -4.11 -16.70
C GLU A 327 23.86 -2.91 -17.58
N ARG A 328 22.76 -3.02 -18.33
CA ARG A 328 22.26 -1.93 -19.18
C ARG A 328 21.91 -0.66 -18.40
N TRP A 329 21.28 -0.81 -17.23
CA TRP A 329 20.94 0.32 -16.36
C TRP A 329 22.19 0.99 -15.81
N ARG A 330 23.16 0.19 -15.35
CA ARG A 330 24.43 0.68 -14.82
C ARG A 330 25.23 1.44 -15.87
N ASP A 331 25.36 0.88 -17.06
CA ASP A 331 26.02 1.56 -18.19
C ASP A 331 25.31 2.86 -18.57
N SER A 332 23.97 2.85 -18.60
CA SER A 332 23.19 4.05 -18.87
C SER A 332 23.38 5.12 -17.79
N ALA A 333 23.44 4.74 -16.52
CA ALA A 333 23.63 5.66 -15.40
C ALA A 333 25.07 6.22 -15.40
N ILE A 334 26.07 5.39 -15.67
CA ILE A 334 27.48 5.81 -15.80
C ILE A 334 27.65 6.81 -16.93
N ARG A 335 27.04 6.58 -18.10
CA ARG A 335 27.08 7.55 -19.21
C ARG A 335 26.44 8.89 -18.86
N ALA A 336 25.39 8.90 -18.03
CA ALA A 336 24.65 10.10 -17.70
C ALA A 336 25.23 10.89 -16.52
N TYR A 337 25.82 10.22 -15.52
CA TYR A 337 26.24 10.84 -14.25
C TYR A 337 27.71 10.60 -13.87
N GLY A 338 28.43 9.79 -14.64
CA GLY A 338 29.83 9.44 -14.39
C GLY A 338 30.01 8.24 -13.46
N VAL A 339 31.08 7.48 -13.71
CA VAL A 339 31.40 6.24 -12.97
C VAL A 339 31.58 6.48 -11.47
N ASP A 340 32.24 7.59 -11.10
CA ASP A 340 32.48 7.97 -9.70
C ASP A 340 31.21 8.13 -8.87
N VAL A 341 30.13 8.63 -9.48
CA VAL A 341 28.84 8.82 -8.79
C VAL A 341 28.20 7.47 -8.52
N ILE A 342 28.25 6.56 -9.50
CA ILE A 342 27.59 5.25 -9.44
C ILE A 342 28.36 4.27 -8.54
N ASP A 343 29.70 4.28 -8.59
CA ASP A 343 30.54 3.37 -7.79
C ASP A 343 30.51 3.71 -6.30
N ARG A 344 30.35 4.99 -5.95
CA ARG A 344 30.38 5.46 -4.57
C ARG A 344 29.00 5.62 -3.91
N LEU A 345 27.93 5.10 -4.52
CA LEU A 345 26.57 5.24 -3.97
C LEU A 345 26.48 4.71 -2.52
N GLY A 346 27.03 3.52 -2.25
CA GLY A 346 26.94 2.88 -0.93
C GLY A 346 27.81 3.58 0.14
N GLU A 347 28.97 4.10 -0.26
CA GLU A 347 29.86 4.90 0.60
C GLU A 347 29.21 6.22 0.97
N ARG A 348 28.64 6.94 -0.02
CA ARG A 348 27.93 8.20 0.19
C ARG A 348 26.71 8.00 1.08
N ALA A 349 25.96 6.92 0.89
CA ALA A 349 24.81 6.60 1.73
C ALA A 349 25.21 6.38 3.20
N ARG A 350 26.30 5.65 3.45
CA ARG A 350 26.85 5.44 4.81
C ARG A 350 27.38 6.73 5.43
N ALA A 351 28.12 7.54 4.68
CA ALA A 351 28.63 8.82 5.17
C ALA A 351 27.50 9.80 5.51
N ALA A 352 26.48 9.89 4.64
CA ALA A 352 25.29 10.70 4.89
C ALA A 352 24.50 10.18 6.09
N ALA A 353 24.41 8.86 6.28
CA ALA A 353 23.75 8.26 7.43
C ALA A 353 24.38 8.68 8.76
N ALA A 354 25.71 8.67 8.85
CA ALA A 354 26.42 9.15 10.03
C ALA A 354 26.10 10.61 10.33
N ALA A 355 26.08 11.48 9.31
CA ALA A 355 25.75 12.89 9.46
C ALA A 355 24.29 13.13 9.88
N VAL A 356 23.33 12.37 9.31
CA VAL A 356 21.91 12.44 9.69
C VAL A 356 21.73 12.01 11.14
N TRP A 357 22.28 10.86 11.52
CA TRP A 357 22.10 10.30 12.86
C TRP A 357 22.86 11.04 13.95
N ALA A 358 23.91 11.80 13.63
CA ALA A 358 24.53 12.73 14.58
C ALA A 358 23.57 13.86 15.02
N ARG A 359 22.56 14.18 14.21
CA ARG A 359 21.58 15.25 14.45
C ARG A 359 20.23 14.76 14.97
N VAL A 360 19.99 13.45 14.94
CA VAL A 360 18.69 12.84 15.24
C VAL A 360 18.78 12.01 16.50
N ARG A 361 17.97 12.35 17.50
CA ARG A 361 17.82 11.54 18.71
C ARG A 361 16.84 10.39 18.46
N PRO A 362 17.16 9.15 18.85
CA PRO A 362 16.31 7.97 18.65
C PRO A 362 15.18 7.88 19.68
N VAL A 363 14.59 9.01 20.08
CA VAL A 363 13.58 9.10 21.13
C VAL A 363 12.40 9.87 20.60
N VAL A 364 11.21 9.30 20.76
CA VAL A 364 9.94 9.93 20.39
C VAL A 364 9.18 10.25 21.66
N ASP A 365 8.92 11.54 21.88
CA ASP A 365 7.99 12.00 22.90
C ASP A 365 6.56 11.82 22.36
N VAL A 366 5.79 10.94 22.99
CA VAL A 366 4.43 10.57 22.53
C VAL A 366 3.49 11.77 22.59
N ALA A 367 3.60 12.61 23.62
CA ALA A 367 2.72 13.77 23.76
C ALA A 367 3.01 14.81 22.67
N LEU A 368 4.30 15.07 22.40
CA LEU A 368 4.70 15.98 21.33
C LEU A 368 4.32 15.44 19.94
N ALA A 369 4.56 14.14 19.70
CA ALA A 369 4.17 13.48 18.46
C ALA A 369 2.65 13.53 18.24
N ALA A 370 1.85 13.36 19.30
CA ALA A 370 0.40 13.48 19.21
C ALA A 370 -0.03 14.89 18.79
N VAL A 371 0.59 15.93 19.36
CA VAL A 371 0.34 17.33 18.99
C VAL A 371 0.66 17.57 17.50
N ASP A 372 1.81 17.12 17.03
CA ASP A 372 2.22 17.30 15.64
C ASP A 372 1.28 16.56 14.67
N VAL A 373 0.96 15.31 14.99
CA VAL A 373 0.06 14.47 14.18
C VAL A 373 -1.32 15.10 14.04
N VAL A 374 -1.95 15.51 15.15
CA VAL A 374 -3.30 16.09 15.09
C VAL A 374 -3.31 17.43 14.36
N ALA A 375 -2.28 18.26 14.57
CA ALA A 375 -2.16 19.54 13.89
C ALA A 375 -2.06 19.37 12.37
N VAL A 376 -1.20 18.47 11.90
CA VAL A 376 -1.02 18.20 10.47
C VAL A 376 -2.29 17.62 9.84
N VAL A 377 -2.94 16.66 10.51
CA VAL A 377 -4.17 16.06 9.98
C VAL A 377 -5.32 17.09 9.95
N TYR A 378 -5.44 17.93 10.97
CA TYR A 378 -6.46 18.99 11.03
C TYR A 378 -6.27 20.02 9.91
N VAL A 379 -5.08 20.58 9.75
CA VAL A 379 -4.79 21.60 8.71
C VAL A 379 -5.10 21.07 7.31
N MET A 380 -4.80 19.80 7.06
CA MET A 380 -4.83 19.25 5.71
C MET A 380 -6.16 18.59 5.32
N ARG A 381 -7.03 18.29 6.28
CA ARG A 381 -8.34 17.64 6.00
C ARG A 381 -9.54 18.33 6.63
N GLY A 382 -9.35 19.16 7.65
CA GLY A 382 -10.42 19.69 8.51
C GLY A 382 -11.07 18.60 9.36
N ALA A 383 -11.77 17.66 8.73
CA ALA A 383 -12.37 16.49 9.36
C ALA A 383 -11.54 15.22 9.12
N PHE A 384 -11.36 14.41 10.15
CA PHE A 384 -10.55 13.20 10.09
C PHE A 384 -11.14 12.03 10.88
N LYS A 385 -10.46 10.89 10.77
CA LYS A 385 -10.84 9.59 11.32
C LYS A 385 -9.56 8.93 11.80
N ARG A 386 -9.69 7.91 12.66
CA ARG A 386 -8.55 7.19 13.24
C ARG A 386 -7.49 6.76 12.23
N HIS A 387 -7.88 6.23 11.06
CA HIS A 387 -6.92 5.81 10.03
C HIS A 387 -6.12 6.97 9.41
N HIS A 388 -6.66 8.19 9.41
CA HIS A 388 -5.90 9.37 8.98
C HIS A 388 -4.81 9.71 10.00
N LEU A 389 -5.15 9.64 11.30
CA LEU A 389 -4.17 9.84 12.38
C LEU A 389 -3.11 8.74 12.35
N LEU A 390 -3.49 7.49 12.11
CA LEU A 390 -2.56 6.37 12.04
C LEU A 390 -1.58 6.51 10.89
N ALA A 391 -2.06 6.90 9.70
CA ALA A 391 -1.19 7.20 8.57
C ALA A 391 -0.22 8.34 8.89
N GLU A 392 -0.68 9.38 9.58
CA GLU A 392 0.16 10.53 9.91
C GLU A 392 1.16 10.22 11.04
N ALA A 393 0.77 9.45 12.06
CA ALA A 393 1.68 8.97 13.10
C ALA A 393 2.83 8.16 12.50
N ARG A 394 2.55 7.29 11.52
CA ARG A 394 3.58 6.52 10.82
C ARG A 394 4.50 7.39 9.98
N ARG A 395 3.98 8.42 9.31
CA ARG A 395 4.81 9.43 8.62
C ARG A 395 5.69 10.21 9.60
N HIS A 396 5.12 10.62 10.73
CA HIS A 396 5.85 11.31 11.77
C HIS A 396 7.00 10.44 12.27
N LEU A 397 6.75 9.16 12.59
CA LEU A 397 7.79 8.21 12.98
C LEU A 397 8.88 8.06 11.91
N ALA A 398 8.50 7.87 10.64
CA ALA A 398 9.45 7.79 9.54
C ALA A 398 10.33 9.05 9.43
N TYR A 399 9.72 10.23 9.62
CA TYR A 399 10.41 11.52 9.58
C TYR A 399 11.34 11.73 10.77
N VAL A 400 10.90 11.46 12.01
CA VAL A 400 11.72 11.76 13.19
C VAL A 400 12.79 10.71 13.45
N LEU A 401 12.54 9.43 13.13
CA LEU A 401 13.48 8.35 13.39
C LEU A 401 14.53 8.17 12.28
N ARG A 402 14.26 8.67 11.06
CA ARG A 402 15.15 8.54 9.90
C ARG A 402 15.67 7.11 9.70
N GLY A 403 14.75 6.15 9.82
CA GLY A 403 15.01 4.71 9.66
C GLY A 403 15.52 3.99 10.91
N ARG A 404 15.67 4.65 12.05
CA ARG A 404 15.86 3.95 13.33
C ARG A 404 14.59 3.19 13.73
N PRO A 405 14.72 2.01 14.38
CA PRO A 405 13.56 1.18 14.71
C PRO A 405 12.67 1.84 15.76
N HIS A 406 11.36 1.77 15.55
CA HIS A 406 10.36 2.10 16.56
C HIS A 406 9.95 0.87 17.39
N ARG A 407 9.41 1.13 18.58
CA ARG A 407 8.76 0.09 19.39
C ARG A 407 7.42 -0.29 18.75
N PRO A 408 7.09 -1.58 18.59
CA PRO A 408 5.77 -2.00 18.10
C PRO A 408 4.62 -1.35 18.87
N GLY A 409 3.64 -0.81 18.14
CA GLY A 409 2.46 -0.14 18.70
C GLY A 409 2.66 1.32 19.11
N LEU A 410 3.84 1.91 18.91
CA LEU A 410 4.08 3.34 19.19
C LEU A 410 3.20 4.25 18.33
N ASP A 411 2.96 3.91 17.07
CA ASP A 411 2.04 4.61 16.17
C ASP A 411 0.60 4.62 16.74
N GLU A 412 0.14 3.47 17.21
CA GLU A 412 -1.18 3.33 17.84
C GLU A 412 -1.26 4.08 19.17
N GLN A 413 -0.18 4.11 19.95
CA GLN A 413 -0.10 4.88 21.19
C GLN A 413 -0.21 6.38 20.92
N ILE A 414 0.51 6.90 19.92
CA ILE A 414 0.40 8.31 19.49
C ILE A 414 -1.04 8.64 19.08
N VAL A 415 -1.66 7.77 18.27
CA VAL A 415 -3.05 7.95 17.86
C VAL A 415 -4.00 7.94 19.05
N GLN A 416 -3.77 7.06 20.02
CA GLN A 416 -4.59 6.97 21.22
C GLN A 416 -4.48 8.25 22.07
N THR A 417 -3.27 8.77 22.28
CA THR A 417 -3.04 10.07 22.93
C THR A 417 -3.73 11.20 22.18
N VAL A 418 -3.71 11.21 20.84
CA VAL A 418 -4.50 12.18 20.05
C VAL A 418 -5.99 12.08 20.39
N VAL A 419 -6.53 10.87 20.38
CA VAL A 419 -7.97 10.63 20.60
C VAL A 419 -8.38 11.07 22.01
N ASP A 420 -7.57 10.72 23.01
CA ASP A 420 -7.90 10.96 24.42
C ASP A 420 -7.76 12.44 24.80
N ASP A 421 -6.70 13.12 24.31
CA ASP A 421 -6.35 14.46 24.80
C ASP A 421 -6.76 15.60 23.86
N TYR A 422 -6.94 15.31 22.56
CA TYR A 422 -7.10 16.34 21.53
C TYR A 422 -8.35 16.17 20.65
N THR A 423 -9.21 15.19 20.94
CA THR A 423 -10.46 15.00 20.21
C THR A 423 -11.68 14.92 21.12
N CYS A 424 -12.81 15.43 20.65
CA CYS A 424 -14.11 15.22 21.29
C CYS A 424 -14.96 14.28 20.42
N PRO A 425 -15.60 13.24 20.99
CA PRO A 425 -16.54 12.42 20.24
C PRO A 425 -17.69 13.28 19.71
N LEU A 426 -18.06 13.13 18.43
CA LEU A 426 -19.38 13.60 18.01
C LEU A 426 -20.41 12.80 18.78
N ALA A 427 -21.11 13.46 19.70
CA ALA A 427 -22.41 12.99 20.12
C ALA A 427 -23.29 13.00 18.86
N ALA A 428 -23.64 11.82 18.37
CA ALA A 428 -24.86 11.71 17.58
C ALA A 428 -25.98 12.22 18.49
N SER A 429 -26.73 13.22 18.05
CA SER A 429 -27.95 13.66 18.70
C SER A 429 -28.88 12.45 18.84
N VAL A 430 -28.85 11.80 19.99
CA VAL A 430 -29.76 10.72 20.36
C VAL A 430 -30.30 11.09 21.72
N SER A 431 -31.53 11.60 21.74
CA SER A 431 -32.35 11.65 22.95
C SER A 431 -32.42 10.23 23.53
N PRO A 432 -32.09 10.02 24.81
CA PRO A 432 -32.09 8.67 25.37
C PRO A 432 -33.53 8.22 25.64
N SER A 433 -33.98 7.14 24.99
CA SER A 433 -35.04 6.32 25.55
C SER A 433 -34.40 5.20 26.39
N PRO A 434 -34.92 4.91 27.59
CA PRO A 434 -34.30 3.95 28.49
C PRO A 434 -34.80 2.53 28.17
N ARG A 435 -33.99 1.75 27.45
CA ARG A 435 -33.87 0.29 27.57
C ARG A 435 -32.85 -0.19 26.55
N ASP A 436 -31.68 -0.62 27.04
CA ASP A 436 -30.94 -1.79 26.58
C ASP A 436 -29.59 -1.82 27.30
N ARG A 437 -29.55 -2.56 28.42
CA ARG A 437 -28.32 -3.09 29.00
C ARG A 437 -27.94 -4.37 28.24
N VAL A 438 -26.64 -4.65 28.18
CA VAL A 438 -25.95 -5.89 27.75
C VAL A 438 -25.36 -5.87 26.32
N SER A 439 -24.07 -5.54 26.26
CA SER A 439 -22.95 -6.37 25.74
C SER A 439 -21.77 -5.47 25.34
N HIS A 440 -20.75 -5.45 26.19
CA HIS A 440 -19.46 -4.79 25.93
C HIS A 440 -18.58 -5.74 25.11
N GLN A 441 -18.28 -5.37 23.86
CA GLN A 441 -16.99 -5.52 23.17
C GLN A 441 -17.15 -5.12 21.69
N ASN A 442 -16.18 -4.38 21.14
CA ASN A 442 -16.08 -3.91 19.74
C ASN A 442 -17.01 -2.77 19.26
N ARG A 443 -16.89 -1.56 19.84
CA ARG A 443 -17.51 -0.33 19.29
C ARG A 443 -16.56 0.80 18.87
N HIS A 444 -15.24 0.62 18.87
CA HIS A 444 -14.30 1.73 18.62
C HIS A 444 -14.04 2.13 17.15
N GLN A 445 -14.70 1.53 16.16
CA GLN A 445 -14.39 1.84 14.73
C GLN A 445 -15.43 2.68 13.97
N ARG A 446 -16.50 3.20 14.60
CA ARG A 446 -17.61 3.81 13.85
C ARG A 446 -18.13 5.18 14.31
N LYS A 447 -17.42 5.90 15.17
CA LYS A 447 -17.79 7.29 15.44
C LYS A 447 -16.96 8.24 14.57
N PRO A 448 -17.58 9.22 13.87
CA PRO A 448 -16.84 10.34 13.34
C PRO A 448 -16.19 11.08 14.53
N VAL A 449 -14.90 11.33 14.44
CA VAL A 449 -14.15 12.14 15.40
C VAL A 449 -14.22 13.58 14.87
N CYS A 450 -14.84 14.53 15.60
CA CYS A 450 -15.04 15.90 15.12
C CYS A 450 -13.94 16.86 15.52
N GLY A 451 -13.96 17.98 14.79
CA GLY A 451 -13.10 19.13 14.91
C GLY A 451 -13.14 19.81 16.26
N LEU A 452 -12.04 20.51 16.49
CA LEU A 452 -11.79 21.38 17.63
C LEU A 452 -12.91 22.43 17.73
N VAL A 453 -13.71 22.40 18.79
CA VAL A 453 -14.55 23.55 19.19
C VAL A 453 -14.07 24.07 20.52
N GLN A 454 -13.89 25.39 20.58
CA GLN A 454 -13.54 26.17 21.77
C GLN A 454 -14.54 25.90 22.91
N VAL A 455 -14.12 25.19 23.96
CA VAL A 455 -14.86 25.11 25.21
C VAL A 455 -14.54 26.35 26.06
N ARG A 456 -15.57 27.19 26.28
CA ARG A 456 -15.47 28.51 26.95
C ARG A 456 -14.96 28.48 28.40
N SER A 457 -14.88 27.33 29.07
CA SER A 457 -14.31 27.22 30.42
C SER A 457 -12.84 26.78 30.48
N ALA A 458 -12.22 26.48 29.33
CA ALA A 458 -10.78 26.21 29.22
C ALA A 458 -10.05 27.26 28.36
N ALA A 459 -10.60 28.47 28.24
CA ALA A 459 -10.13 29.49 27.31
C ALA A 459 -8.64 29.86 27.47
N ARG A 460 -8.07 29.78 28.68
CA ARG A 460 -6.62 29.99 28.89
C ARG A 460 -5.77 28.78 28.46
N ALA A 461 -6.18 27.55 28.74
CA ALA A 461 -5.43 26.35 28.37
C ALA A 461 -5.55 26.06 26.86
N ALA A 462 -6.75 26.16 26.28
CA ALA A 462 -6.99 25.96 24.86
C ALA A 462 -6.38 27.07 23.98
N ALA A 463 -6.38 28.34 24.43
CA ALA A 463 -5.66 29.40 23.73
C ALA A 463 -4.14 29.19 23.83
N THR A 464 -3.64 28.69 24.95
CA THR A 464 -2.21 28.37 25.10
C THR A 464 -1.80 27.18 24.24
N VAL A 465 -2.63 26.14 24.14
CA VAL A 465 -2.37 24.97 23.28
C VAL A 465 -2.56 25.32 21.80
N ALA A 466 -3.61 26.04 21.41
CA ALA A 466 -3.80 26.49 20.03
C ALA A 466 -2.72 27.50 19.60
N ALA A 467 -2.31 28.42 20.49
CA ALA A 467 -1.19 29.33 20.24
C ALA A 467 0.15 28.58 20.21
N ARG A 468 0.36 27.56 21.05
CA ARG A 468 1.55 26.71 20.99
C ARG A 468 1.57 25.85 19.73
N VAL A 469 0.45 25.26 19.33
CA VAL A 469 0.29 24.49 18.08
C VAL A 469 0.48 25.39 16.86
N MET A 470 -0.07 26.61 16.85
CA MET A 470 0.13 27.56 15.76
C MET A 470 1.56 28.10 15.73
N THR A 471 2.17 28.36 16.89
CA THR A 471 3.57 28.78 17.00
C THR A 471 4.53 27.66 16.61
N MET A 472 4.23 26.41 16.99
CA MET A 472 5.01 25.23 16.62
C MET A 472 4.79 24.85 15.16
N ALA A 473 3.59 24.95 14.61
CA ALA A 473 3.34 24.76 13.18
C ALA A 473 4.05 25.84 12.35
N LYS A 474 4.11 27.09 12.84
CA LYS A 474 4.92 28.15 12.25
C LYS A 474 6.42 27.87 12.40
N ALA A 475 6.87 27.31 13.52
CA ALA A 475 8.27 26.95 13.77
C ALA A 475 8.72 25.73 12.94
N VAL A 476 7.87 24.71 12.79
CA VAL A 476 8.09 23.56 11.91
C VAL A 476 8.06 24.00 10.46
N ALA A 477 7.12 24.87 10.05
CA ALA A 477 7.14 25.47 8.72
C ALA A 477 8.37 26.36 8.49
N ALA A 478 8.89 27.02 9.54
CA ALA A 478 10.14 27.78 9.47
C ALA A 478 11.38 26.88 9.42
N GLN A 479 11.42 25.76 10.15
CA GLN A 479 12.49 24.77 10.07
C GLN A 479 12.51 24.05 8.73
N ILE A 480 11.35 23.75 8.14
CA ILE A 480 11.22 23.21 6.79
C ILE A 480 11.77 24.21 5.76
N ARG A 481 11.53 25.52 5.95
CA ARG A 481 12.07 26.59 5.09
C ARG A 481 13.54 26.90 5.30
N ALA A 482 14.06 26.71 6.52
CA ALA A 482 15.45 27.01 6.88
C ALA A 482 16.41 25.84 6.66
N ALA A 483 15.88 24.63 6.42
CA ALA A 483 16.64 23.43 6.07
C ALA A 483 16.63 23.13 4.56
N GLY A 484 16.10 24.05 3.74
CA GLY A 484 16.15 24.02 2.28
C GLY A 484 17.33 24.80 1.72
#